data_AF-A0A7J9SS83-F1
#
_entry.id   AF-A0A7J9SS83-F1
#
_cell.length_a   1.000
_cell.length_b   1.000
_cell.length_c   1.000
_cell.angle_alpha   90.00
_cell.angle_beta   90.00
_cell.angle_gamma   90.00
#
_symmetry.space_group_name_H-M   'P 1'
#
loop_
_entity.id
_entity.type
_entity.pdbx_description
1 polymer ?
#
loop_
_entity_poly.entity_id
_entity_poly.type
_entity_poly.pdbx_seq_one_letter_code
_entity_poly.pdbx_strand_id
1 'polypeptide(L)'
;MAKKKSKGKTKKEPAASPKSKTVFPFYSEDRWNNWIEQVKESGFELNEDEDPGDSGKIFVNMEDDIILACLKVIAKYQNNELTGDGAFDALDEVKNIVLNPMDSISEPIDLMLDSLQTSLIGVFASCECYIDGAYDKSADLTPIIKSALEAEEADDPGTAIGYVATIGASVIAGAEIPEDTLSDMPYGLVAEWIDGIDSISAAMMGDDSYKFDEADE
;
A
#
# COMPACT_ATOMS: atom_id res chain seq x y z
N MET A 1 59.61 36.60 30.43
CA MET A 1 59.85 35.24 29.90
C MET A 1 59.04 34.25 30.72
N ALA A 2 58.42 33.28 30.02
CA ALA A 2 57.69 32.08 30.49
C ALA A 2 56.44 32.25 31.41
N LYS A 3 55.26 32.42 30.78
CA LYS A 3 53.93 32.19 31.40
C LYS A 3 53.46 30.73 31.20
N LYS A 4 52.80 30.22 32.23
CA LYS A 4 52.22 28.88 32.43
C LYS A 4 51.37 28.37 31.24
N LYS A 5 51.55 27.09 30.89
CA LYS A 5 50.61 26.30 30.07
C LYS A 5 49.38 25.94 30.92
N SER A 6 48.20 26.41 30.50
CA SER A 6 46.90 25.89 30.94
C SER A 6 46.40 24.92 29.87
N LYS A 7 46.21 23.64 30.21
CA LYS A 7 45.54 22.66 29.35
C LYS A 7 44.03 22.86 29.50
N GLY A 8 43.39 23.41 28.48
CA GLY A 8 41.93 23.46 28.38
C GLY A 8 41.36 22.05 28.18
N LYS A 9 40.43 21.67 29.06
CA LYS A 9 39.54 20.52 28.88
C LYS A 9 38.52 20.86 27.80
N THR A 10 38.56 20.17 26.66
CA THR A 10 37.47 20.18 25.68
C THR A 10 36.29 19.41 26.28
N LYS A 11 35.20 20.13 26.54
CA LYS A 11 33.92 19.57 27.00
C LYS A 11 33.27 18.92 25.77
N LYS A 12 33.17 17.58 25.75
CA LYS A 12 32.36 16.86 24.76
C LYS A 12 30.90 17.20 25.05
N GLU A 13 30.22 17.84 24.10
CA GLU A 13 28.75 17.89 24.06
C GLU A 13 28.20 16.46 24.07
N PRO A 14 27.13 16.18 24.81
CA PRO A 14 26.47 14.89 24.71
C PRO A 14 25.82 14.82 23.32
N ALA A 15 26.07 13.73 22.61
CA ALA A 15 25.33 13.40 21.40
C ALA A 15 23.84 13.39 21.75
N ALA A 16 23.04 14.11 20.97
CA ALA A 16 21.59 14.06 21.08
C ALA A 16 21.15 12.60 20.98
N SER A 17 20.46 12.10 22.01
CA SER A 17 19.76 10.82 21.94
C SER A 17 18.81 10.86 20.74
N PRO A 18 18.71 9.80 19.93
CA PRO A 18 17.66 9.75 18.91
C PRO A 18 16.34 9.87 19.66
N LYS A 19 15.61 10.95 19.41
CA LYS A 19 14.25 11.10 19.92
C LYS A 19 13.49 9.89 19.38
N SER A 20 12.91 9.08 20.27
CA SER A 20 11.88 8.13 19.84
C SER A 20 10.77 8.98 19.26
N LYS A 21 10.70 9.08 17.93
CA LYS A 21 9.50 9.58 17.28
C LYS A 21 8.44 8.54 17.61
N THR A 22 7.50 8.88 18.48
CA THR A 22 6.20 8.22 18.51
C THR A 22 5.65 8.33 17.10
N VAL A 23 5.64 7.21 16.38
CA VAL A 23 5.02 7.10 15.07
C VAL A 23 3.54 6.90 15.37
N PHE A 24 2.73 7.91 15.07
CA PHE A 24 1.28 7.76 15.10
C PHE A 24 0.86 6.78 13.99
N PRO A 25 -0.26 6.05 14.15
CA PRO A 25 -0.69 5.08 13.16
C PRO A 25 -1.03 5.78 11.84
N PHE A 26 -0.71 5.13 10.71
CA PHE A 26 -1.02 5.66 9.36
C PHE A 26 -2.46 5.38 8.92
N TYR A 27 -3.13 4.46 9.62
CA TYR A 27 -4.51 4.09 9.42
C TYR A 27 -5.08 3.58 10.75
N SER A 28 -6.35 3.84 11.04
CA SER A 28 -6.97 3.47 12.31
C SER A 28 -8.19 2.58 12.14
N GLU A 29 -8.50 1.78 13.18
CA GLU A 29 -9.73 1.00 13.22
C GLU A 29 -10.98 1.88 13.11
N ASP A 30 -10.97 3.06 13.72
CA ASP A 30 -12.09 4.01 13.64
C ASP A 30 -12.33 4.47 12.18
N ARG A 31 -11.26 4.72 11.42
CA ARG A 31 -11.35 5.12 10.01
C ARG A 31 -11.91 3.99 9.15
N TRP A 32 -11.43 2.76 9.36
CA TRP A 32 -11.99 1.56 8.71
C TRP A 32 -13.47 1.39 9.05
N ASN A 33 -13.84 1.45 10.33
CA ASN A 33 -15.21 1.28 10.79
C ASN A 33 -16.15 2.34 10.21
N ASN A 34 -15.68 3.58 10.03
CA ASN A 34 -16.44 4.63 9.36
C ASN A 34 -16.72 4.30 7.88
N TRP A 35 -15.79 3.67 7.17
CA TRP A 35 -16.05 3.18 5.81
C TRP A 35 -17.08 2.05 5.82
N ILE A 36 -16.94 1.09 6.73
CA ILE A 36 -17.89 -0.02 6.88
C ILE A 36 -19.31 0.48 7.20
N GLU A 37 -19.46 1.49 8.05
CA GLU A 37 -20.75 2.11 8.34
C GLU A 37 -21.35 2.76 7.08
N GLN A 38 -20.56 3.52 6.33
CA GLN A 38 -21.03 4.12 5.07
C GLN A 38 -21.43 3.05 4.04
N VAL A 39 -20.68 1.95 3.93
CA VAL A 39 -21.02 0.82 3.04
C VAL A 39 -22.36 0.19 3.46
N LYS A 40 -22.60 0.00 4.77
CA LYS A 40 -23.88 -0.50 5.28
C LYS A 40 -25.04 0.44 4.95
N GLU A 41 -24.82 1.74 5.00
CA GLU A 41 -25.84 2.76 4.73
C GLU A 41 -26.02 3.08 3.24
N SER A 42 -25.09 2.63 2.38
CA SER A 42 -25.07 2.94 0.95
C SER A 42 -26.26 2.38 0.17
N GLY A 43 -26.91 1.34 0.69
CA GLY A 43 -27.95 0.60 -0.02
C GLY A 43 -27.42 -0.13 -1.26
N PHE A 44 -26.13 -0.49 -1.27
CA PHE A 44 -25.49 -1.19 -2.38
C PHE A 44 -26.19 -2.52 -2.69
N GLU A 45 -26.46 -2.72 -3.98
CA GLU A 45 -27.00 -3.94 -4.56
C GLU A 45 -26.09 -4.33 -5.73
N LEU A 46 -25.83 -5.63 -5.90
CA LEU A 46 -25.01 -6.13 -6.99
C LEU A 46 -25.93 -6.67 -8.10
N ASN A 47 -25.87 -6.06 -9.26
CA ASN A 47 -26.61 -6.49 -10.44
C ASN A 47 -25.63 -6.56 -11.63
N GLU A 48 -25.43 -7.75 -12.18
CA GLU A 48 -24.47 -8.02 -13.27
C GLU A 48 -24.76 -7.19 -14.54
N ASP A 49 -26.00 -6.72 -14.71
CA ASP A 49 -26.45 -5.99 -15.90
C ASP A 49 -26.47 -4.45 -15.72
N GLU A 50 -26.18 -3.95 -14.51
CA GLU A 50 -26.28 -2.52 -14.18
C GLU A 50 -24.98 -1.94 -13.63
N ASP A 51 -24.68 -0.71 -14.02
CA ASP A 51 -23.59 0.06 -13.43
C ASP A 51 -23.88 0.23 -11.93
N PRO A 52 -22.98 -0.22 -11.01
CA PRO A 52 -23.17 -0.09 -9.57
C PRO A 52 -23.28 1.38 -9.10
N GLY A 53 -23.00 2.34 -9.99
CA GLY A 53 -23.38 3.74 -9.84
C GLY A 53 -22.71 4.39 -8.65
N ASP A 54 -23.38 5.37 -8.04
CA ASP A 54 -22.83 6.11 -6.90
C ASP A 54 -22.59 5.23 -5.66
N SER A 55 -23.35 4.14 -5.49
CA SER A 55 -23.14 3.16 -4.42
C SER A 55 -21.91 2.29 -4.63
N GLY A 56 -21.46 2.06 -5.87
CA GLY A 56 -20.21 1.33 -6.15
C GLY A 56 -18.96 2.16 -5.86
N LYS A 57 -19.04 3.49 -6.07
CA LYS A 57 -17.91 4.42 -5.84
C LYS A 57 -17.40 4.42 -4.40
N ILE A 58 -18.23 4.01 -3.44
CA ILE A 58 -17.80 3.95 -2.04
C ILE A 58 -16.64 2.97 -1.84
N PHE A 59 -16.62 1.85 -2.55
CA PHE A 59 -15.57 0.84 -2.46
C PHE A 59 -14.27 1.37 -3.08
N VAL A 60 -14.36 2.04 -4.23
CA VAL A 60 -13.22 2.71 -4.87
C VAL A 60 -12.62 3.76 -3.92
N ASN A 61 -13.45 4.63 -3.34
CA ASN A 61 -12.97 5.64 -2.40
C ASN A 61 -12.34 5.03 -1.13
N MET A 62 -12.88 3.90 -0.67
CA MET A 62 -12.38 3.16 0.47
C MET A 62 -11.02 2.51 0.17
N GLU A 63 -10.85 1.93 -1.01
CA GLU A 63 -9.56 1.39 -1.48
C GLU A 63 -8.53 2.51 -1.63
N ASP A 64 -8.88 3.61 -2.30
CA ASP A 64 -8.02 4.79 -2.46
C ASP A 64 -7.52 5.31 -1.11
N ASP A 65 -8.39 5.36 -0.10
CA ASP A 65 -8.07 5.81 1.26
C ASP A 65 -6.97 4.95 1.91
N ILE A 66 -7.04 3.64 1.72
CA ILE A 66 -6.09 2.66 2.26
C ILE A 66 -4.78 2.69 1.48
N ILE A 67 -4.86 2.80 0.15
CA ILE A 67 -3.69 2.97 -0.73
C ILE A 67 -2.95 4.25 -0.36
N LEU A 68 -3.65 5.35 -0.10
CA LEU A 68 -3.04 6.60 0.36
C LEU A 68 -2.31 6.41 1.69
N ALA A 69 -2.88 5.66 2.64
CA ALA A 69 -2.18 5.33 3.88
C ALA A 69 -0.88 4.54 3.63
N CYS A 70 -0.90 3.55 2.74
CA CYS A 70 0.29 2.81 2.34
C CYS A 70 1.34 3.71 1.66
N LEU A 71 0.91 4.59 0.76
CA LEU A 71 1.78 5.55 0.08
C LEU A 71 2.40 6.57 1.06
N LYS A 72 1.69 6.97 2.11
CA LYS A 72 2.26 7.79 3.21
C LYS A 72 3.41 7.04 3.90
N VAL A 73 3.24 5.76 4.23
CA VAL A 73 4.32 4.95 4.82
C VAL A 73 5.54 4.91 3.88
N ILE A 74 5.32 4.62 2.60
CA ILE A 74 6.38 4.60 1.58
C ILE A 74 7.08 5.96 1.47
N ALA A 75 6.34 7.07 1.43
CA ALA A 75 6.92 8.41 1.36
C ALA A 75 7.80 8.73 2.59
N LYS A 76 7.35 8.37 3.79
CA LYS A 76 8.15 8.55 5.02
C LYS A 76 9.40 7.68 5.02
N TYR A 77 9.32 6.46 4.50
CA TYR A 77 10.51 5.61 4.28
C TYR A 77 11.49 6.24 3.29
N GLN A 78 11.01 6.68 2.11
CA GLN A 78 11.82 7.35 1.08
C GLN A 78 12.53 8.60 1.61
N ASN A 79 11.86 9.37 2.47
CA ASN A 79 12.40 10.58 3.09
C ASN A 79 13.34 10.30 4.27
N ASN A 80 13.64 9.03 4.57
CA ASN A 80 14.42 8.59 5.73
C ASN A 80 13.82 9.06 7.07
N GLU A 81 12.50 9.26 7.11
CA GLU A 81 11.74 9.60 8.32
C GLU A 81 11.26 8.36 9.08
N LEU A 82 11.11 7.24 8.35
CA LEU A 82 10.94 5.88 8.87
C LEU A 82 12.12 5.00 8.47
N THR A 83 12.50 4.10 9.37
CA THR A 83 13.42 2.99 9.07
C THR A 83 12.69 1.88 8.32
N GLY A 84 13.40 0.97 7.65
CA GLY A 84 12.78 -0.19 6.99
C GLY A 84 11.88 -1.00 7.93
N ASP A 85 12.40 -1.44 9.08
CA ASP A 85 11.62 -2.16 10.10
C ASP A 85 10.36 -1.38 10.53
N GLY A 86 10.52 -0.08 10.80
CA GLY A 86 9.38 0.79 11.17
C GLY A 86 8.36 1.02 10.06
N ALA A 87 8.76 0.90 8.79
CA ALA A 87 7.83 0.95 7.66
C ALA A 87 7.09 -0.39 7.50
N PHE A 88 7.76 -1.52 7.72
CA PHE A 88 7.12 -2.83 7.80
C PHE A 88 6.08 -2.89 8.93
N ASP A 89 6.47 -2.49 10.13
CA ASP A 89 5.55 -2.46 11.28
C ASP A 89 4.31 -1.61 10.98
N ALA A 90 4.49 -0.45 10.33
CA ALA A 90 3.39 0.42 9.95
C ALA A 90 2.47 -0.19 8.88
N LEU A 91 3.01 -0.86 7.86
CA LEU A 91 2.20 -1.56 6.86
C LEU A 91 1.43 -2.73 7.47
N ASP A 92 2.07 -3.49 8.36
CA ASP A 92 1.44 -4.60 9.09
C ASP A 92 0.28 -4.11 9.96
N GLU A 93 0.38 -2.93 10.59
CA GLU A 93 -0.74 -2.31 11.32
C GLU A 93 -1.93 -2.03 10.39
N VAL A 94 -1.71 -1.38 9.25
CA VAL A 94 -2.79 -1.11 8.25
C VAL A 94 -3.40 -2.43 7.76
N LYS A 95 -2.56 -3.39 7.38
CA LYS A 95 -2.96 -4.71 6.90
C LYS A 95 -3.81 -5.48 7.90
N ASN A 96 -3.41 -5.47 9.17
CA ASN A 96 -4.15 -6.15 10.25
C ASN A 96 -5.52 -5.51 10.51
N ILE A 97 -5.69 -4.22 10.25
CA ILE A 97 -6.99 -3.55 10.36
C ILE A 97 -7.89 -3.97 9.18
N VAL A 98 -7.41 -3.82 7.95
CA VAL A 98 -8.25 -3.94 6.76
C VAL A 98 -8.52 -5.38 6.34
N LEU A 99 -7.60 -6.31 6.61
CA LEU A 99 -7.76 -7.73 6.26
C LEU A 99 -8.33 -8.57 7.42
N ASN A 100 -8.70 -7.93 8.53
CA ASN A 100 -9.32 -8.65 9.64
C ASN A 100 -10.68 -9.23 9.20
N PRO A 101 -11.00 -10.49 9.53
CA PRO A 101 -12.31 -11.03 9.24
C PRO A 101 -13.43 -10.17 9.84
N MET A 102 -14.46 -9.92 9.04
CA MET A 102 -15.61 -9.12 9.44
C MET A 102 -16.88 -9.95 9.52
N ASP A 103 -17.85 -9.45 10.29
CA ASP A 103 -19.20 -9.99 10.28
C ASP A 103 -19.87 -9.68 8.94
N SER A 104 -20.50 -10.70 8.35
CA SER A 104 -21.28 -10.58 7.11
C SER A 104 -22.34 -9.47 7.21
N ILE A 105 -22.42 -8.65 6.16
CA ILE A 105 -23.33 -7.50 6.06
C ILE A 105 -24.49 -7.86 5.12
N SER A 106 -24.15 -8.20 3.88
CA SER A 106 -25.06 -8.73 2.85
C SER A 106 -24.21 -9.37 1.76
N GLU A 107 -24.74 -10.36 1.06
CA GLU A 107 -23.99 -11.06 0.00
C GLU A 107 -23.38 -10.09 -1.05
N PRO A 108 -24.09 -9.08 -1.59
CA PRO A 108 -23.49 -8.08 -2.48
C PRO A 108 -22.31 -7.32 -1.88
N ILE A 109 -22.45 -6.86 -0.64
CA ILE A 109 -21.42 -6.07 0.04
C ILE A 109 -20.22 -6.95 0.38
N ASP A 110 -20.47 -8.15 0.89
CA ASP A 110 -19.44 -9.10 1.28
C ASP A 110 -18.57 -9.47 0.06
N LEU A 111 -19.19 -9.69 -1.11
CA LEU A 111 -18.45 -9.95 -2.36
C LEU A 111 -17.55 -8.78 -2.77
N MET A 112 -18.04 -7.54 -2.68
CA MET A 112 -17.23 -6.35 -3.01
C MET A 112 -16.10 -6.12 -2.00
N LEU A 113 -16.34 -6.37 -0.72
CA LEU A 113 -15.32 -6.28 0.32
C LEU A 113 -14.25 -7.36 0.14
N ASP A 114 -14.63 -8.58 -0.24
CA ASP A 114 -13.68 -9.66 -0.53
C ASP A 114 -12.79 -9.31 -1.74
N SER A 115 -13.36 -8.72 -2.80
CA SER A 115 -12.60 -8.24 -3.97
C SER A 115 -11.65 -7.10 -3.58
N LEU A 116 -12.13 -6.08 -2.86
CA LEU A 116 -11.30 -4.98 -2.34
C LEU A 116 -10.18 -5.49 -1.44
N GLN A 117 -10.46 -6.42 -0.52
CA GLN A 117 -9.42 -7.00 0.33
C GLN A 117 -8.41 -7.81 -0.49
N THR A 118 -8.88 -8.49 -1.54
CA THR A 118 -8.00 -9.22 -2.46
C THR A 118 -7.07 -8.27 -3.18
N SER A 119 -7.55 -7.18 -3.78
CA SER A 119 -6.70 -6.19 -4.46
C SER A 119 -5.63 -5.62 -3.52
N LEU A 120 -6.01 -5.29 -2.28
CA LEU A 120 -5.12 -4.77 -1.25
C LEU A 120 -4.01 -5.75 -0.84
N ILE A 121 -4.20 -7.07 -0.95
CA ILE A 121 -3.10 -8.04 -0.75
C ILE A 121 -1.95 -7.76 -1.73
N GLY A 122 -2.28 -7.46 -2.99
CA GLY A 122 -1.31 -7.04 -4.01
C GLY A 122 -0.59 -5.75 -3.65
N VAL A 123 -1.34 -4.77 -3.15
CA VAL A 123 -0.81 -3.47 -2.67
C VAL A 123 0.19 -3.67 -1.53
N PHE A 124 -0.19 -4.39 -0.47
CA PHE A 124 0.69 -4.63 0.68
C PHE A 124 1.96 -5.37 0.28
N ALA A 125 1.84 -6.46 -0.49
CA ALA A 125 2.99 -7.22 -0.96
C ALA A 125 3.94 -6.36 -1.80
N SER A 126 3.39 -5.44 -2.61
CA SER A 126 4.16 -4.49 -3.42
C SER A 126 4.89 -3.45 -2.57
N CYS A 127 4.24 -2.88 -1.55
CA CYS A 127 4.87 -1.94 -0.62
C CYS A 127 5.98 -2.61 0.20
N GLU A 128 5.76 -3.82 0.70
CA GLU A 128 6.74 -4.64 1.41
C GLU A 128 7.97 -4.91 0.52
N CYS A 129 7.74 -5.38 -0.71
CA CYS A 129 8.79 -5.63 -1.71
C CYS A 129 9.59 -4.36 -2.08
N TYR A 130 8.91 -3.20 -2.13
CA TYR A 130 9.56 -1.92 -2.33
C TYR A 130 10.52 -1.56 -1.20
N ILE A 131 10.12 -1.79 0.06
CA ILE A 131 10.96 -1.52 1.23
C ILE A 131 12.20 -2.42 1.23
N ASP A 132 12.02 -3.71 0.90
CA ASP A 132 13.10 -4.70 0.76
C ASP A 132 14.06 -4.39 -0.40
N GLY A 133 13.65 -3.56 -1.36
CA GLY A 133 14.45 -3.23 -2.54
C GLY A 133 14.52 -4.36 -3.57
N ALA A 134 13.60 -5.33 -3.52
CA ALA A 134 13.60 -6.52 -4.35
C ALA A 134 12.92 -6.29 -5.72
N TYR A 135 13.31 -5.22 -6.42
CA TYR A 135 12.69 -4.83 -7.70
C TYR A 135 13.71 -4.14 -8.64
N ASP A 136 13.32 -3.99 -9.91
CA ASP A 136 14.09 -3.22 -10.90
C ASP A 136 13.26 -2.04 -11.42
N LYS A 137 13.78 -0.82 -11.20
CA LYS A 137 13.16 0.45 -11.62
C LYS A 137 12.93 0.57 -13.13
N SER A 138 13.66 -0.23 -13.91
CA SER A 138 13.63 -0.24 -15.37
C SER A 138 13.13 -1.56 -15.94
N ALA A 139 12.48 -2.39 -15.11
CA ALA A 139 11.91 -3.65 -15.54
C ALA A 139 10.88 -3.43 -16.66
N ASP A 140 10.97 -4.28 -17.69
CA ASP A 140 9.83 -4.52 -18.57
C ASP A 140 8.84 -5.39 -17.80
N LEU A 141 7.66 -4.84 -17.48
CA LEU A 141 6.67 -5.49 -16.62
C LEU A 141 5.88 -6.57 -17.36
N THR A 142 5.73 -6.49 -18.69
CA THR A 142 4.97 -7.47 -19.48
C THR A 142 5.43 -8.92 -19.27
N PRO A 143 6.73 -9.28 -19.35
CA PRO A 143 7.17 -10.65 -19.07
C PRO A 143 6.95 -11.10 -17.62
N ILE A 144 6.98 -10.16 -16.66
CA ILE A 144 6.74 -10.47 -15.24
C ILE A 144 5.26 -10.76 -15.01
N ILE A 145 4.37 -9.96 -15.61
CA ILE A 145 2.91 -10.18 -15.57
C ILE A 145 2.56 -11.55 -16.17
N LYS A 146 3.17 -11.90 -17.32
CA LYS A 146 2.99 -13.24 -17.90
C LYS A 146 3.43 -14.35 -16.95
N SER A 147 4.54 -14.16 -16.24
CA SER A 147 5.02 -15.14 -15.25
C SER A 147 4.08 -15.26 -14.05
N ALA A 148 3.46 -14.16 -13.63
CA ALA A 148 2.42 -14.18 -12.59
C ALA A 148 1.18 -14.98 -13.05
N LEU A 149 0.70 -14.74 -14.27
CA LEU A 149 -0.43 -15.46 -14.86
C LEU A 149 -0.14 -16.96 -15.05
N GLU A 150 1.06 -17.30 -15.49
CA GLU A 150 1.50 -18.71 -15.60
C GLU A 150 1.54 -19.41 -14.23
N ALA A 151 1.94 -18.69 -13.17
CA ALA A 151 1.92 -19.22 -11.81
C ALA A 151 0.49 -19.39 -11.27
N GLU A 152 -0.42 -18.47 -11.60
CA GLU A 152 -1.84 -18.61 -11.28
C GLU A 152 -2.47 -19.81 -12.01
N GLU A 153 -2.21 -19.98 -13.31
CA GLU A 153 -2.69 -21.14 -14.09
C GLU A 153 -2.16 -22.47 -13.52
N ALA A 154 -0.97 -22.44 -12.89
CA ALA A 154 -0.37 -23.57 -12.20
C ALA A 154 -0.90 -23.80 -10.77
N ASP A 155 -1.90 -23.05 -10.31
CA ASP A 155 -2.45 -23.08 -8.94
C ASP A 155 -1.38 -22.83 -7.87
N ASP A 156 -0.44 -21.91 -8.17
CA ASP A 156 0.62 -21.47 -7.26
C ASP A 156 0.48 -19.97 -6.93
N PRO A 157 -0.51 -19.61 -6.08
CA PRO A 157 -0.76 -18.22 -5.72
C PRO A 157 0.41 -17.59 -4.95
N GLY A 158 1.24 -18.39 -4.28
CA GLY A 158 2.43 -17.91 -3.56
C GLY A 158 3.52 -17.42 -4.51
N THR A 159 3.73 -18.12 -5.62
CA THR A 159 4.63 -17.65 -6.68
C THR A 159 4.01 -16.47 -7.44
N ALA A 160 2.71 -16.53 -7.74
CA ALA A 160 2.01 -15.45 -8.45
C ALA A 160 2.07 -14.11 -7.68
N ILE A 161 1.76 -14.10 -6.38
CA ILE A 161 1.84 -12.89 -5.56
C ILE A 161 3.27 -12.36 -5.45
N GLY A 162 4.29 -13.25 -5.48
CA GLY A 162 5.69 -12.85 -5.51
C GLY A 162 6.03 -12.04 -6.76
N TYR A 163 5.55 -12.46 -7.94
CA TYR A 163 5.71 -11.68 -9.17
C TYR A 163 4.97 -10.34 -9.10
N VAL A 164 3.72 -10.36 -8.65
CA VAL A 164 2.90 -9.15 -8.48
C VAL A 164 3.56 -8.14 -7.53
N ALA A 165 4.13 -8.60 -6.40
CA ALA A 165 4.87 -7.76 -5.48
C ALA A 165 6.05 -7.04 -6.16
N THR A 166 6.81 -7.74 -7.02
CA THR A 166 7.90 -7.09 -7.78
C THR A 166 7.40 -6.10 -8.83
N ILE A 167 6.24 -6.37 -9.43
CA ILE A 167 5.59 -5.46 -10.39
C ILE A 167 5.19 -4.18 -9.67
N GLY A 168 4.42 -4.26 -8.59
CA GLY A 168 3.96 -3.08 -7.87
C GLY A 168 5.10 -2.31 -7.21
N ALA A 169 6.13 -2.98 -6.69
CA ALA A 169 7.33 -2.30 -6.22
C ALA A 169 8.04 -1.52 -7.34
N SER A 170 8.08 -2.07 -8.56
CA SER A 170 8.63 -1.35 -9.72
C SER A 170 7.76 -0.14 -10.09
N VAL A 171 6.42 -0.26 -10.01
CA VAL A 171 5.46 0.84 -10.22
C VAL A 171 5.63 1.96 -9.20
N ILE A 172 5.73 1.63 -7.90
CA ILE A 172 6.05 2.59 -6.84
C ILE A 172 7.38 3.31 -7.12
N ALA A 173 8.32 2.63 -7.78
CA ALA A 173 9.60 3.20 -8.19
C ALA A 173 9.57 4.01 -9.51
N GLY A 174 8.42 4.06 -10.19
CA GLY A 174 8.18 4.86 -11.40
C GLY A 174 8.08 4.06 -12.70
N ALA A 175 7.99 2.74 -12.66
CA ALA A 175 7.62 1.95 -13.84
C ALA A 175 6.12 2.08 -14.15
N GLU A 176 5.73 1.82 -15.39
CA GLU A 176 4.33 1.89 -15.84
C GLU A 176 3.88 0.52 -16.35
N ILE A 177 2.65 0.12 -16.00
CA ILE A 177 2.02 -1.06 -16.58
C ILE A 177 1.48 -0.69 -17.97
N PRO A 178 1.83 -1.41 -19.05
CA PRO A 178 1.30 -1.11 -20.38
C PRO A 178 -0.22 -1.31 -20.43
N GLU A 179 -0.96 -0.32 -20.95
CA GLU A 179 -2.43 -0.33 -21.06
C GLU A 179 -2.97 -1.59 -21.76
N ASP A 180 -2.33 -1.98 -22.87
CA ASP A 180 -2.70 -3.21 -23.61
C ASP A 180 -2.57 -4.49 -22.74
N THR A 181 -1.69 -4.49 -21.73
CA THR A 181 -1.54 -5.64 -20.82
C THR A 181 -2.68 -5.72 -19.82
N LEU A 182 -3.23 -4.59 -19.38
CA LEU A 182 -4.40 -4.54 -18.50
C LEU A 182 -5.67 -4.98 -19.25
N SER A 183 -5.87 -4.48 -20.48
CA SER A 183 -7.09 -4.78 -21.24
C SER A 183 -7.25 -6.25 -21.64
N ASP A 184 -6.13 -6.96 -21.83
CA ASP A 184 -6.10 -8.36 -22.25
C ASP A 184 -5.99 -9.35 -21.07
N MET A 185 -6.00 -8.85 -19.83
CA MET A 185 -5.78 -9.68 -18.64
C MET A 185 -6.98 -10.61 -18.39
N PRO A 186 -6.76 -11.91 -18.19
CA PRO A 186 -7.84 -12.83 -17.84
C PRO A 186 -8.32 -12.55 -16.42
N TYR A 187 -9.63 -12.72 -16.17
CA TYR A 187 -10.17 -12.68 -14.81
C TYR A 187 -9.50 -13.74 -13.92
N GLY A 188 -9.12 -13.34 -12.71
CA GLY A 188 -8.36 -14.19 -11.79
C GLY A 188 -7.75 -13.39 -10.63
N LEU A 189 -7.04 -14.09 -9.75
CA LEU A 189 -6.36 -13.49 -8.60
C LEU A 189 -5.29 -12.49 -9.03
N VAL A 190 -4.52 -12.80 -10.07
CA VAL A 190 -3.50 -11.85 -10.56
C VAL A 190 -4.16 -10.59 -11.10
N ALA A 191 -5.32 -10.69 -11.74
CA ALA A 191 -6.05 -9.51 -12.22
C ALA A 191 -6.49 -8.61 -11.07
N GLU A 192 -7.11 -9.16 -10.03
CA GLU A 192 -7.51 -8.41 -8.83
C GLU A 192 -6.29 -7.74 -8.15
N TRP A 193 -5.17 -8.44 -8.04
CA TRP A 193 -3.97 -7.84 -7.45
C TRP A 193 -3.32 -6.76 -8.33
N ILE A 194 -3.36 -6.92 -9.64
CA ILE A 194 -2.86 -5.93 -10.59
C ILE A 194 -3.77 -4.70 -10.59
N ASP A 195 -5.08 -4.86 -10.41
CA ASP A 195 -6.03 -3.75 -10.26
C ASP A 195 -5.64 -2.86 -9.07
N GLY A 196 -5.31 -3.46 -7.91
CA GLY A 196 -4.77 -2.71 -6.77
C GLY A 196 -3.45 -1.98 -7.07
N ILE A 197 -2.58 -2.54 -7.94
CA ILE A 197 -1.35 -1.86 -8.38
C ILE A 197 -1.67 -0.70 -9.35
N ASP A 198 -2.67 -0.85 -10.21
CA ASP A 198 -3.13 0.24 -11.06
C ASP A 198 -3.72 1.39 -10.21
N SER A 199 -4.46 1.07 -9.16
CA SER A 199 -4.93 2.04 -8.17
C SER A 199 -3.78 2.76 -7.45
N ILE A 200 -2.66 2.06 -7.14
CA ILE A 200 -1.42 2.72 -6.67
C ILE A 200 -0.92 3.75 -7.72
N SER A 201 -0.83 3.35 -8.98
CA SER A 201 -0.38 4.22 -10.08
C SER A 201 -1.27 5.46 -10.21
N ALA A 202 -2.60 5.26 -10.18
CA ALA A 202 -3.59 6.32 -10.22
C ALA A 202 -3.44 7.29 -9.04
N ALA A 203 -3.34 6.77 -7.81
CA ALA A 203 -3.13 7.59 -6.61
C ALA A 203 -1.82 8.39 -6.68
N MET A 204 -0.74 7.80 -7.21
CA MET A 204 0.54 8.50 -7.40
C MET A 204 0.49 9.63 -8.43
N MET A 205 -0.41 9.54 -9.42
CA MET A 205 -0.63 10.58 -10.44
C MET A 205 -1.59 11.69 -9.98
N GLY A 206 -2.57 11.35 -9.13
CA GLY A 206 -3.68 12.24 -8.76
C GLY A 206 -3.30 13.36 -7.80
N ASP A 207 -2.88 13.01 -6.58
CA ASP A 207 -2.56 13.95 -5.50
C ASP A 207 -1.22 13.59 -4.85
N ASP A 208 -0.32 14.57 -4.68
CA ASP A 208 0.98 14.37 -4.02
C ASP A 208 1.00 14.80 -2.55
N SER A 209 -0.14 15.25 -2.00
CA SER A 209 -0.31 15.71 -0.62
C SER A 209 0.16 14.68 0.42
N TYR A 210 -0.08 13.40 0.17
CA TYR A 210 0.33 12.29 1.04
C TYR A 210 1.85 12.27 1.33
N LYS A 211 2.68 12.83 0.44
CA LYS A 211 4.13 12.91 0.65
C LYS A 211 4.52 13.89 1.75
N PHE A 212 3.63 14.83 2.07
CA PHE A 212 3.83 15.93 2.99
C PHE A 212 3.00 15.82 4.27
N ASP A 213 1.96 14.99 4.25
CA ASP A 213 1.11 14.73 5.42
C ASP A 213 1.91 14.15 6.60
N GLU A 214 1.56 14.56 7.82
CA GLU A 214 1.97 13.84 9.03
C GLU A 214 1.10 12.58 9.21
N ALA A 215 1.55 11.63 10.03
CA ALA A 215 0.72 10.48 10.38
C ALA A 215 -0.56 10.97 11.08
N ASP A 216 -1.68 10.27 10.91
CA ASP A 216 -2.99 10.71 11.41
C ASP A 216 -2.92 10.96 12.94
N GLU A 217 -3.26 12.17 13.39
CA GLU A 217 -3.26 12.59 14.80
C GLU A 217 -4.36 11.93 15.65
#